data_AF-A0A3P7NPI6-F1
#
_entry.id   AF-A0A3P7NPI6-F1
#
_cell.length_a   1.000
_cell.length_b   1.000
_cell.length_c   1.000
_cell.angle_alpha   90.00
_cell.angle_beta   90.00
_cell.angle_gamma   90.00
#
_symmetry.space_group_name_H-M   'P 1'
#
loop_
_entity.id
_entity.type
_entity.pdbx_description
1 polymer ?
#
loop_
_entity_poly.entity_id
_entity_poly.type
_entity_poly.pdbx_seq_one_letter_code
_entity_poly.pdbx_strand_id
1 'polypeptide(L)'
;MDGWLLRWEYESSYVTAARRLAADLLKDEVARTAPSGISVVDLDGSELEEYAVIRKSDFTTLYLSRELACVLDRDELFHADRYLYVVDRAQRKHFEALRLILQRIGKGELAKKIEHVPYGRVKGLSTRLGRTEAVGDIIDKGAELALKFMQSSPTIKIPPEKMQDVSRQLSISTVVFNDLKRAKSAEYEFSFTNAFDLNHNNALSLQV
;
A
#
# COMPACT_ATOMS: atom_id res chain seq x y z
N MET A 1 -6.36 20.04 1.16
CA MET A 1 -5.12 19.27 1.43
C MET A 1 -4.62 18.74 0.09
N ASP A 2 -4.59 19.61 -0.93
CA ASP A 2 -4.79 19.22 -2.33
C ASP A 2 -3.57 19.60 -3.19
N GLY A 3 -2.38 19.18 -2.77
CA GLY A 3 -1.13 19.55 -3.43
C GLY A 3 -0.06 18.46 -3.52
N TRP A 4 -0.26 17.30 -2.89
CA TRP A 4 0.77 16.26 -2.82
C TRP A 4 0.59 15.11 -3.82
N LEU A 5 -0.61 14.98 -4.40
CA LEU A 5 -0.93 13.95 -5.40
C LEU A 5 -1.02 14.61 -6.78
N LEU A 6 -0.04 14.31 -7.64
CA LEU A 6 0.01 14.86 -9.00
C LEU A 6 -1.06 14.27 -9.92
N ARG A 7 -1.45 13.00 -9.70
CA ARG A 7 -2.44 12.30 -10.53
C ARG A 7 -3.10 11.17 -9.76
N TRP A 8 -4.38 10.95 -10.04
CA TRP A 8 -5.10 9.73 -9.64
C TRP A 8 -5.04 8.72 -10.78
N GLU A 9 -4.36 7.61 -10.56
CA GLU A 9 -4.26 6.49 -11.50
C GLU A 9 -4.72 5.22 -10.81
N TYR A 10 -5.43 4.39 -11.57
CA TYR A 10 -6.02 3.16 -11.06
C TYR A 10 -5.60 1.98 -11.92
N GLU A 11 -5.46 0.83 -11.30
CA GLU A 11 -5.19 -0.43 -11.99
C GLU A 11 -6.25 -0.74 -13.06
N SER A 12 -7.52 -0.38 -12.80
CA SER A 12 -8.63 -0.55 -13.75
C SER A 12 -8.43 0.20 -15.06
N SER A 13 -7.64 1.28 -15.06
CA SER A 13 -7.30 2.04 -16.27
C SER A 13 -6.41 1.25 -17.24
N TYR A 14 -5.71 0.21 -16.76
CA TYR A 14 -4.73 -0.55 -17.55
C TYR A 14 -5.25 -1.90 -18.06
N VAL A 15 -6.55 -2.22 -17.91
CA VAL A 15 -7.12 -3.51 -18.36
C VAL A 15 -6.87 -3.75 -19.86
N THR A 16 -7.14 -2.75 -20.71
CA THR A 16 -6.94 -2.89 -22.16
C THR A 16 -5.47 -3.00 -22.54
N ALA A 17 -4.62 -2.16 -21.94
CA ALA A 17 -3.18 -2.20 -22.16
C ALA A 17 -2.58 -3.54 -21.73
N ALA A 18 -3.01 -4.08 -20.58
CA ALA A 18 -2.59 -5.39 -20.09
C ALA A 18 -3.03 -6.54 -20.99
N ARG A 19 -4.22 -6.47 -21.60
CA ARG A 19 -4.67 -7.47 -22.59
C ARG A 19 -3.76 -7.48 -23.82
N ARG A 20 -3.44 -6.30 -24.34
CA ARG A 20 -2.53 -6.14 -25.48
C ARG A 20 -1.14 -6.65 -25.13
N LEU A 21 -0.59 -6.21 -24.00
CA LEU A 21 0.71 -6.66 -23.52
C LEU A 21 0.77 -8.19 -23.39
N ALA A 22 -0.25 -8.83 -22.80
CA ALA A 22 -0.28 -10.29 -22.68
C ALA A 22 -0.31 -11.00 -24.05
N ALA A 23 -0.94 -10.40 -25.07
CA ALA A 23 -0.92 -10.93 -26.43
C ALA A 23 0.45 -10.75 -27.09
N ASP A 24 1.08 -9.59 -26.90
CA ASP A 24 2.43 -9.31 -27.40
C ASP A 24 3.46 -10.26 -26.77
N LEU A 25 3.39 -10.51 -25.46
CA LEU A 25 4.26 -11.48 -24.77
C LEU A 25 4.14 -12.91 -25.32
N LEU A 26 2.94 -13.33 -25.73
CA LEU A 26 2.74 -14.64 -26.36
C LEU A 26 3.29 -14.69 -27.78
N LYS A 27 3.11 -13.60 -28.54
CA LYS A 27 3.62 -13.47 -29.91
C LYS A 27 5.15 -13.46 -29.93
N ASP A 28 5.77 -12.82 -28.95
CA ASP A 28 7.22 -12.70 -28.82
C ASP A 28 7.85 -13.92 -28.10
N GLU A 29 7.06 -14.98 -27.85
CA GLU A 29 7.47 -16.23 -27.20
C GLU A 29 8.07 -16.05 -25.78
N VAL A 30 7.82 -14.90 -25.15
CA VAL A 30 8.18 -14.63 -23.75
C VAL A 30 7.23 -15.35 -22.80
N ALA A 31 5.95 -15.44 -23.18
CA ALA A 31 4.92 -16.17 -22.47
C ALA A 31 4.50 -17.43 -23.25
N ARG A 32 4.00 -18.43 -22.52
CA ARG A 32 3.42 -19.65 -23.09
C ARG A 32 2.01 -19.88 -22.57
N THR A 33 1.21 -20.63 -23.32
CA THR A 33 -0.12 -21.07 -22.89
C THR A 33 -0.04 -22.47 -22.30
N ALA A 34 -0.47 -22.63 -21.06
CA ALA A 34 -0.54 -23.93 -20.39
C ALA A 34 -1.74 -24.74 -20.91
N PRO A 35 -1.77 -26.07 -20.71
CA PRO A 35 -2.89 -26.92 -21.14
C PRO A 35 -4.26 -26.49 -20.57
N SER A 36 -4.27 -25.82 -19.41
CA SER A 36 -5.49 -25.25 -18.81
C SER A 36 -5.99 -23.96 -19.49
N GLY A 37 -5.31 -23.48 -20.54
CA GLY A 37 -5.65 -22.25 -21.28
C GLY A 37 -5.16 -20.95 -20.64
N ILE A 38 -4.53 -21.00 -19.46
CA ILE A 38 -3.89 -19.82 -18.85
C ILE A 38 -2.58 -19.49 -19.56
N SER A 39 -2.24 -18.21 -19.62
CA SER A 39 -0.96 -17.75 -20.15
C SER A 39 0.00 -17.39 -19.01
N VAL A 40 1.21 -17.93 -19.08
CA VAL A 40 2.24 -17.82 -18.03
C VAL A 40 3.58 -17.38 -18.61
N VAL A 41 4.38 -16.72 -17.79
CA VAL A 41 5.80 -16.44 -18.07
C VAL A 41 6.62 -17.26 -17.08
N ASP A 42 7.56 -18.06 -17.58
CA ASP A 42 8.48 -18.80 -16.72
C ASP A 42 9.48 -17.83 -16.07
N LEU A 43 9.71 -17.98 -14.77
CA LEU A 43 10.52 -17.09 -13.95
C LEU A 43 11.88 -17.73 -13.66
N ASP A 44 12.68 -17.86 -14.71
CA ASP A 44 14.01 -18.48 -14.61
C ASP A 44 14.88 -17.75 -13.57
N GLY A 45 15.39 -18.47 -12.58
CA GLY A 45 16.22 -17.91 -11.50
C GLY A 45 15.45 -17.30 -10.32
N SER A 46 14.11 -17.39 -10.30
CA SER A 46 13.28 -17.06 -9.13
C SER A 46 13.42 -18.11 -8.03
N GLU A 47 13.56 -17.68 -6.78
CA GLU A 47 13.55 -18.57 -5.61
C GLU A 47 12.14 -18.79 -5.05
N LEU A 48 11.15 -17.98 -5.48
CA LEU A 48 9.83 -17.92 -4.85
C LEU A 48 8.71 -18.61 -5.65
N GLU A 49 8.78 -18.55 -6.97
CA GLU A 49 7.77 -19.08 -7.91
C GLU A 49 8.44 -19.45 -9.24
N GLU A 50 8.08 -20.61 -9.81
CA GLU A 50 8.62 -21.08 -11.09
C GLU A 50 8.05 -20.35 -12.31
N TYR A 51 6.82 -19.83 -12.20
CA TYR A 51 6.14 -19.11 -13.26
C TYR A 51 5.16 -18.10 -12.69
N ALA A 52 4.85 -17.07 -13.48
CA ALA A 52 3.83 -16.08 -13.18
C ALA A 52 2.68 -16.14 -14.18
N VAL A 53 1.44 -16.09 -13.69
CA VAL A 53 0.25 -16.05 -14.55
C VAL A 53 -0.02 -14.60 -14.98
N ILE A 54 -0.07 -14.37 -16.29
CA ILE A 54 -0.33 -13.04 -16.87
C ILE A 54 -1.76 -12.92 -17.45
N ARG A 55 -2.40 -14.04 -17.78
CA ARG A 55 -3.77 -14.05 -18.33
C ARG A 55 -4.48 -15.35 -17.97
N LYS A 56 -5.75 -15.25 -17.57
CA LYS A 56 -6.63 -16.40 -17.33
C LYS A 56 -7.12 -17.00 -18.66
N SER A 57 -7.72 -18.20 -18.59
CA SER A 57 -8.27 -18.92 -19.75
C SER A 57 -9.47 -18.22 -20.39
N ASP A 58 -10.19 -17.38 -19.64
CA ASP A 58 -11.27 -16.51 -20.11
C ASP A 58 -10.76 -15.17 -20.69
N PHE A 59 -9.45 -15.05 -20.94
CA PHE A 59 -8.76 -13.84 -21.38
C PHE A 59 -8.78 -12.67 -20.39
N THR A 60 -9.20 -12.90 -19.14
CA THR A 60 -9.17 -11.88 -18.09
C THR A 60 -7.73 -11.62 -17.64
N THR A 61 -7.35 -10.34 -17.61
CA THR A 61 -6.05 -9.86 -17.09
C THR A 61 -5.99 -9.97 -15.57
N LEU A 62 -4.78 -10.17 -15.05
CA LEU A 62 -4.48 -10.25 -13.62
C LEU A 62 -3.78 -8.98 -13.13
N TYR A 63 -3.65 -8.86 -11.80
CA TYR A 63 -2.95 -7.76 -11.15
C TYR A 63 -1.54 -7.55 -11.75
N LEU A 64 -0.77 -8.63 -11.93
CA LEU A 64 0.56 -8.59 -12.54
C LEU A 64 0.58 -8.01 -13.96
N SER A 65 -0.33 -8.43 -14.83
CA SER A 65 -0.37 -7.91 -16.21
C SER A 65 -0.75 -6.42 -16.25
N ARG A 66 -1.57 -5.95 -15.31
CA ARG A 66 -1.95 -4.54 -15.21
C ARG A 66 -0.83 -3.70 -14.62
N GLU A 67 -0.12 -4.21 -13.63
CA GLU A 67 1.07 -3.56 -13.07
C GLU A 67 2.21 -3.46 -14.10
N LEU A 68 2.43 -4.50 -14.91
CA LEU A 68 3.38 -4.47 -16.02
C LEU A 68 3.03 -3.37 -17.03
N ALA A 69 1.77 -3.29 -17.46
CA ALA A 69 1.34 -2.25 -18.38
C ALA A 69 1.46 -0.84 -17.77
N CYS A 70 1.12 -0.71 -16.49
CA CYS A 70 1.21 0.53 -15.74
C CYS A 70 2.65 1.04 -15.61
N VAL A 71 3.59 0.17 -15.22
CA VAL A 71 4.99 0.60 -15.02
C VAL A 71 5.69 0.93 -16.33
N LEU A 72 5.34 0.26 -17.43
CA LEU A 72 5.85 0.61 -18.77
C LEU A 72 5.37 1.99 -19.21
N ASP A 73 4.07 2.29 -19.06
CA ASP A 73 3.49 3.59 -19.37
C ASP A 73 4.09 4.71 -18.50
N ARG A 74 4.23 4.45 -17.19
CA ARG A 74 4.88 5.39 -16.26
C ARG A 74 6.34 5.66 -16.62
N ASP A 75 7.07 4.66 -17.08
CA ASP A 75 8.46 4.86 -17.48
C ASP A 75 8.63 5.63 -18.77
N GLU A 76 7.67 5.52 -19.68
CA GLU A 76 7.60 6.37 -20.87
C GLU A 76 7.24 7.82 -20.53
N LEU A 77 6.41 8.06 -19.50
CA LEU A 77 5.97 9.40 -19.12
C LEU A 77 6.96 10.14 -18.22
N PHE A 78 7.47 9.47 -17.20
CA PHE A 78 8.22 10.11 -16.12
C PHE A 78 9.72 9.90 -16.21
N HIS A 79 10.16 8.82 -16.87
CA HIS A 79 11.57 8.42 -16.91
C HIS A 79 12.25 8.46 -15.53
N ALA A 80 11.51 8.09 -14.48
CA ALA A 80 11.94 8.32 -13.11
C ALA A 80 13.23 7.56 -12.78
N ASP A 81 13.99 8.06 -11.81
CA ASP A 81 15.15 7.34 -11.29
C ASP A 81 14.75 6.12 -10.46
N ARG A 82 13.59 6.18 -9.79
CA ARG A 82 13.08 5.11 -8.90
C ARG A 82 11.55 5.09 -8.89
N TYR A 83 10.98 3.89 -8.86
CA TYR A 83 9.54 3.64 -8.67
C TYR A 83 9.33 2.95 -7.32
N LEU A 84 8.78 3.69 -6.34
CA LEU A 84 8.58 3.18 -4.98
C LEU A 84 7.16 2.65 -4.79
N TYR A 85 7.06 1.37 -4.46
CA TYR A 85 5.80 0.67 -4.19
C TYR A 85 5.62 0.46 -2.68
N VAL A 86 4.87 1.34 -2.03
CA VAL A 86 4.57 1.26 -0.60
C VAL A 86 3.33 0.39 -0.38
N VAL A 87 3.55 -0.92 -0.28
CA VAL A 87 2.46 -1.92 -0.15
C VAL A 87 2.85 -3.05 0.80
N ASP A 88 1.86 -3.83 1.22
CA ASP A 88 2.02 -4.96 2.15
C ASP A 88 3.19 -5.89 1.78
N ARG A 89 3.92 -6.36 2.79
CA ARG A 89 5.07 -7.28 2.64
C ARG A 89 4.74 -8.58 1.88
N ALA A 90 3.48 -9.04 1.91
CA ALA A 90 3.02 -10.22 1.20
C ALA A 90 3.15 -10.08 -0.33
N GLN A 91 3.29 -8.86 -0.87
CA GLN A 91 3.48 -8.60 -2.30
C GLN A 91 4.92 -8.84 -2.79
N ARG A 92 5.84 -9.35 -1.94
CA ARG A 92 7.22 -9.62 -2.34
C ARG A 92 7.32 -10.46 -3.61
N LYS A 93 6.57 -11.57 -3.68
CA LYS A 93 6.53 -12.48 -4.84
C LYS A 93 6.11 -11.77 -6.11
N HIS A 94 5.09 -10.92 -6.00
CA HIS A 94 4.59 -10.14 -7.13
C HIS A 94 5.66 -9.21 -7.72
N PHE A 95 6.39 -8.47 -6.89
CA PHE A 95 7.43 -7.56 -7.39
C PHE A 95 8.68 -8.29 -7.90
N GLU A 96 8.97 -9.48 -7.39
CA GLU A 96 10.03 -10.33 -7.95
C GLU A 96 9.65 -10.79 -9.37
N ALA A 97 8.44 -11.35 -9.53
CA ALA A 97 7.92 -11.72 -10.84
C ALA A 97 7.88 -10.53 -11.81
N LEU A 98 7.43 -9.36 -11.35
CA LEU A 98 7.39 -8.12 -12.15
C LEU A 98 8.79 -7.78 -12.70
N ARG A 99 9.81 -7.78 -11.85
CA ARG A 99 11.19 -7.45 -12.24
C ARG A 99 11.77 -8.47 -13.21
N LEU A 100 11.55 -9.77 -12.97
CA LEU A 100 12.04 -10.84 -13.84
C LEU A 100 11.40 -10.76 -15.24
N ILE A 101 10.09 -10.52 -15.31
CA ILE A 101 9.41 -10.34 -16.60
C ILE A 101 9.96 -9.10 -17.33
N LEU A 102 10.16 -7.97 -16.62
CA LEU A 102 10.75 -6.77 -17.21
C LEU A 102 12.15 -7.02 -17.77
N GLN A 103 12.98 -7.78 -17.07
CA GLN A 103 14.29 -8.19 -17.58
C GLN A 103 14.17 -9.02 -18.87
N ARG A 104 13.24 -9.99 -18.88
CA ARG A 104 13.00 -10.89 -20.01
C ARG A 104 12.52 -10.16 -21.28
N ILE A 105 11.81 -9.05 -21.13
CA ILE A 105 11.36 -8.20 -22.25
C ILE A 105 12.35 -7.07 -22.60
N GLY A 106 13.59 -7.14 -22.12
CA GLY A 106 14.63 -6.15 -22.43
C GLY A 106 14.53 -4.83 -21.65
N LYS A 107 13.70 -4.77 -20.61
CA LYS A 107 13.52 -3.60 -19.72
C LYS A 107 14.26 -3.78 -18.40
N GLY A 108 15.48 -4.32 -18.44
CA GLY A 108 16.29 -4.62 -17.25
C GLY A 108 16.64 -3.40 -16.41
N GLU A 109 16.89 -2.24 -17.04
CA GLU A 109 17.14 -0.99 -16.29
C GLU A 109 15.89 -0.52 -15.55
N LEU A 110 14.70 -0.62 -16.15
CA LEU A 110 13.44 -0.34 -15.45
C LEU A 110 13.23 -1.31 -14.28
N ALA A 111 13.53 -2.59 -14.45
CA ALA A 111 13.44 -3.58 -13.38
C ALA A 111 14.27 -3.20 -12.14
N LYS A 112 15.47 -2.62 -12.34
CA LYS A 112 16.34 -2.16 -11.24
C LYS A 112 15.79 -0.93 -10.51
N LYS A 113 15.02 -0.08 -11.21
CA LYS A 113 14.39 1.12 -10.64
C LYS A 113 13.17 0.80 -9.78
N ILE A 114 12.58 -0.39 -9.91
CA ILE A 114 11.38 -0.80 -9.17
C ILE A 114 11.75 -1.25 -7.76
N GLU A 115 11.17 -0.60 -6.76
CA GLU A 115 11.43 -0.89 -5.35
C GLU A 115 10.16 -1.17 -4.58
N HIS A 116 10.15 -2.32 -3.90
CA HIS A 116 9.09 -2.65 -2.96
C HIS A 116 9.48 -2.09 -1.60
N VAL A 117 8.66 -1.19 -1.05
CA VAL A 117 8.78 -0.64 0.29
C VAL A 117 7.73 -1.33 1.17
N PRO A 118 8.05 -2.50 1.76
CA PRO A 118 7.08 -3.32 2.46
C PRO A 118 6.66 -2.72 3.81
N TYR A 119 5.38 -2.81 4.12
CA TYR A 119 4.85 -2.61 5.48
C TYR A 119 4.17 -3.86 6.05
N GLY A 120 4.11 -3.96 7.38
CA GLY A 120 3.40 -5.02 8.11
C GLY A 120 1.91 -4.70 8.31
N ARG A 121 1.10 -5.72 8.56
CA ARG A 121 -0.36 -5.55 8.73
C ARG A 121 -0.73 -5.04 10.12
N VAL A 122 -1.71 -4.14 10.14
CA VAL A 122 -2.48 -3.80 11.34
C VAL A 122 -3.55 -4.89 11.55
N LYS A 123 -3.49 -5.58 12.68
CA LYS A 123 -4.48 -6.57 13.14
C LYS A 123 -5.52 -5.89 14.04
N GLY A 124 -6.67 -6.54 14.20
CA GLY A 124 -7.77 -6.05 15.04
C GLY A 124 -8.79 -5.13 14.33
N LEU A 125 -8.49 -4.72 13.10
CA LEU A 125 -9.39 -3.98 12.20
C LEU A 125 -9.86 -4.92 11.08
N SER A 126 -10.87 -5.74 11.33
CA SER A 126 -11.33 -6.78 10.38
C SER A 126 -12.84 -6.73 10.15
N THR A 127 -13.22 -6.59 8.88
CA THR A 127 -14.60 -6.64 8.39
C THR A 127 -15.30 -7.96 8.69
N ARG A 128 -14.55 -9.07 8.71
CA ARG A 128 -15.11 -10.44 8.87
C ARG A 128 -15.60 -10.75 10.29
N LEU A 129 -15.26 -9.91 11.27
CA LEU A 129 -15.70 -10.02 12.66
C LEU A 129 -16.65 -8.88 13.06
N GLY A 130 -17.20 -8.13 12.10
CA GLY A 130 -18.08 -6.98 12.36
C GLY A 130 -17.38 -5.78 12.99
N ARG A 131 -16.05 -5.79 13.06
CA ARG A 131 -15.20 -4.72 13.60
C ARG A 131 -14.37 -4.09 12.49
N THR A 132 -15.04 -3.37 11.61
CA THR A 132 -14.35 -2.38 10.78
C THR A 132 -14.74 -1.02 11.28
N GLU A 133 -13.84 -0.42 12.05
CA GLU A 133 -13.84 1.03 12.18
C GLU A 133 -13.17 1.55 10.92
N ALA A 134 -13.90 2.35 10.13
CA ALA A 134 -13.28 3.07 9.03
C ALA A 134 -12.17 3.98 9.59
N VAL A 135 -11.18 4.34 8.77
CA VAL A 135 -10.12 5.27 9.22
C VAL A 135 -10.74 6.57 9.77
N GLY A 136 -11.86 7.02 9.18
CA GLY A 136 -12.67 8.12 9.71
C GLY A 136 -13.14 7.86 11.15
N ASP A 137 -13.82 6.74 11.39
CA ASP A 137 -14.30 6.35 12.73
C ASP A 137 -13.17 6.27 13.76
N ILE A 138 -12.00 5.76 13.36
CA ILE A 138 -10.81 5.69 14.23
C ILE A 138 -10.36 7.10 14.63
N ILE A 139 -10.30 8.01 13.66
CA ILE A 139 -9.91 9.41 13.91
C ILE A 139 -10.95 10.10 14.80
N ASP A 140 -12.23 9.90 14.54
CA ASP A 140 -13.33 10.55 15.26
C ASP A 140 -13.37 10.07 16.72
N LYS A 141 -13.29 8.75 16.94
CA LYS A 141 -13.21 8.16 18.28
C LYS A 141 -11.95 8.60 19.04
N GLY A 142 -10.82 8.69 18.34
CA GLY A 142 -9.60 9.24 18.92
C GLY A 142 -9.73 10.72 19.31
N ALA A 143 -10.49 11.51 18.54
CA ALA A 143 -10.73 12.91 18.83
C ALA A 143 -11.65 13.09 20.05
N GLU A 144 -12.64 12.21 20.24
CA GLU A 144 -13.46 12.18 21.46
C GLU A 144 -12.63 11.87 22.70
N LEU A 145 -11.70 10.90 22.62
CA LEU A 145 -10.80 10.56 23.72
C LEU A 145 -9.84 11.72 24.03
N ALA A 146 -9.26 12.34 23.01
CA ALA A 146 -8.40 13.50 23.16
C ALA A 146 -9.14 14.70 23.79
N LEU A 147 -10.40 14.94 23.39
CA LEU A 147 -11.23 16.00 23.96
C LEU A 147 -11.51 15.77 25.45
N LYS A 148 -11.89 14.53 25.83
CA LYS A 148 -12.09 14.16 27.24
C LYS A 148 -10.83 14.36 28.08
N PHE A 149 -9.67 14.00 27.52
CA PHE A 149 -8.38 14.22 28.17
C PHE A 149 -8.07 15.73 28.36
N MET A 150 -8.28 16.54 27.32
CA MET A 150 -8.08 17.98 27.40
C MET A 150 -8.98 18.64 28.45
N GLN A 151 -10.24 18.21 28.55
CA GLN A 151 -11.21 18.73 29.52
C GLN A 151 -10.91 18.31 30.96
N SER A 152 -10.29 17.15 31.19
CA SER A 152 -9.96 16.67 32.53
C SER A 152 -8.61 17.18 33.04
N SER A 153 -7.75 17.70 32.17
CA SER A 153 -6.43 18.21 32.54
C SER A 153 -6.49 19.65 33.10
N PRO A 154 -6.02 19.91 34.33
CA PRO A 154 -6.04 21.24 34.93
C PRO A 154 -4.99 22.20 34.32
N THR A 155 -4.05 21.69 33.54
CA THR A 155 -2.93 22.48 32.97
C THR A 155 -3.17 22.91 31.51
N ILE A 156 -4.10 22.27 30.81
CA ILE A 156 -4.37 22.54 29.39
C ILE A 156 -5.23 23.79 29.28
N LYS A 157 -4.69 24.84 28.65
CA LYS A 157 -5.39 26.11 28.37
C LYS A 157 -5.62 26.27 26.88
N ILE A 158 -6.71 25.67 26.39
CA ILE A 158 -7.14 25.79 24.99
C ILE A 158 -8.48 26.53 24.96
N PRO A 159 -8.62 27.58 24.13
CA PRO A 159 -9.91 28.25 23.95
C PRO A 159 -11.01 27.28 23.50
N PRO A 160 -12.25 27.37 24.03
CA PRO A 160 -13.33 26.44 23.71
C PRO A 160 -13.56 26.27 22.20
N GLU A 161 -13.43 27.35 21.43
CA GLU A 161 -13.62 27.38 19.98
C GLU A 161 -12.56 26.58 19.21
N LYS A 162 -11.39 26.29 19.81
CA LYS A 162 -10.32 25.50 19.20
C LYS A 162 -10.25 24.06 19.70
N MET A 163 -11.03 23.70 20.73
CA MET A 163 -10.91 22.39 21.37
C MET A 163 -11.15 21.23 20.41
N GLN A 164 -12.13 21.35 19.50
CA GLN A 164 -12.44 20.30 18.53
C GLN A 164 -11.33 20.13 17.48
N ASP A 165 -10.78 21.24 16.97
CA ASP A 165 -9.69 21.18 16.00
C ASP A 165 -8.43 20.56 16.61
N VAL A 166 -8.09 20.97 17.83
CA VAL A 166 -6.93 20.42 18.55
C VAL A 166 -7.13 18.95 18.89
N SER A 167 -8.31 18.54 19.34
CA SER A 167 -8.57 17.11 19.65
C SER A 167 -8.46 16.24 18.39
N ARG A 168 -8.91 16.76 17.23
CA ARG A 168 -8.74 16.09 15.94
C ARG A 168 -7.28 15.98 15.53
N GLN A 169 -6.47 17.03 15.72
CA GLN A 169 -5.03 16.99 15.44
C GLN A 169 -4.29 16.00 16.35
N LEU A 170 -4.62 15.98 17.64
CA LEU A 170 -4.08 15.02 18.60
C LEU A 170 -4.43 13.57 18.20
N SER A 171 -5.66 13.34 17.74
CA SER A 171 -6.10 12.03 17.25
C SER A 171 -5.26 11.55 16.06
N ILE A 172 -5.14 12.36 15.01
CA ILE A 172 -4.31 12.03 13.84
C ILE A 172 -2.86 11.78 14.26
N SER A 173 -2.30 12.68 15.05
CA SER A 173 -0.91 12.59 15.52
C SER A 173 -0.67 11.30 16.30
N THR A 174 -1.63 10.91 17.13
CA THR A 174 -1.59 9.67 17.90
C THR A 174 -1.64 8.43 17.01
N VAL A 175 -2.52 8.41 16.01
CA VAL A 175 -2.60 7.31 15.05
C VAL A 175 -1.30 7.17 14.25
N VAL A 176 -0.79 8.28 13.71
CA VAL A 176 0.46 8.30 12.92
C VAL A 176 1.66 7.90 13.77
N PHE A 177 1.81 8.49 14.95
CA PHE A 177 2.92 8.15 15.86
C PHE A 177 2.86 6.69 16.30
N ASN A 178 1.66 6.18 16.61
CA ASN A 178 1.52 4.79 17.00
C ASN A 178 1.87 3.84 15.85
N ASP A 179 1.68 4.21 14.59
CA ASP A 179 2.18 3.41 13.48
C ASP A 179 3.72 3.54 13.34
N LEU A 180 4.22 4.77 13.30
CA LEU A 180 5.63 5.09 13.03
C LEU A 180 6.61 4.72 14.16
N LYS A 181 6.16 4.54 15.40
CA LYS A 181 7.05 4.15 16.52
C LYS A 181 7.55 2.70 16.41
N ARG A 182 7.03 1.92 15.46
CA ARG A 182 7.42 0.53 15.21
C ARG A 182 8.22 0.45 13.91
N ALA A 183 9.00 -0.61 13.77
CA ALA A 183 9.63 -0.91 12.48
C ALA A 183 8.55 -1.10 11.41
N LYS A 184 8.72 -0.51 10.22
CA LYS A 184 7.74 -0.55 9.12
C LYS A 184 7.20 -1.95 8.80
N SER A 185 8.02 -2.98 8.94
CA SER A 185 7.67 -4.37 8.60
C SER A 185 6.98 -5.12 9.74
N ALA A 186 6.84 -4.52 10.92
CA ALA A 186 6.22 -5.13 12.08
C ALA A 186 4.70 -5.24 11.89
N GLU A 187 4.14 -6.38 12.28
CA GLU A 187 2.69 -6.49 12.46
C GLU A 187 2.35 -6.05 13.88
N TYR A 188 1.22 -5.37 14.05
CA TYR A 188 0.75 -5.01 15.39
C TYR A 188 -0.77 -5.02 15.45
N GLU A 189 -1.32 -5.23 16.64
CA GLU A 189 -2.75 -5.10 16.90
C GLU A 189 -3.07 -3.68 17.37
N PHE A 190 -3.99 -3.02 16.67
CA PHE A 190 -4.39 -1.68 17.05
C PHE A 190 -5.30 -1.71 18.28
N SER A 191 -4.99 -0.86 19.27
CA SER A 191 -5.77 -0.70 20.49
C SER A 191 -5.89 0.79 20.82
N PHE A 192 -7.13 1.28 20.88
CA PHE A 192 -7.42 2.66 21.31
C PHE A 192 -6.89 2.94 22.71
N THR A 193 -7.12 2.01 23.63
CA THR A 193 -6.65 2.14 25.01
C THR A 193 -5.15 2.39 25.03
N ASN A 194 -4.37 1.56 24.33
CA ASN A 194 -2.90 1.70 24.32
C ASN A 194 -2.40 2.90 23.52
N ALA A 195 -3.10 3.30 22.46
CA ALA A 195 -2.70 4.42 21.62
C ALA A 195 -2.85 5.76 22.35
N PHE A 196 -3.90 5.90 23.17
CA PHE A 196 -4.24 7.12 23.90
C PHE A 196 -3.89 7.06 25.41
N ASP A 197 -3.26 5.99 25.88
CA ASP A 197 -2.78 5.87 27.27
C ASP A 197 -1.62 6.84 27.51
N LEU A 198 -1.66 7.63 28.58
CA LEU A 198 -0.75 8.75 28.92
C LEU A 198 0.66 8.32 29.37
N ASN A 199 1.13 7.20 28.86
CA ASN A 199 2.45 6.67 29.16
C ASN A 199 3.46 7.33 28.20
N HIS A 200 4.72 7.46 28.63
CA HIS A 200 5.83 8.18 27.95
C HIS A 200 6.19 7.76 26.50
N ASN A 201 5.39 6.90 25.86
CA ASN A 201 5.56 6.38 24.50
C ASN A 201 4.30 6.63 23.63
N ASN A 202 3.68 7.81 23.73
CA ASN A 202 2.54 8.22 22.91
C ASN A 202 2.78 9.62 22.28
N ALA A 203 1.96 10.03 21.30
CA ALA A 203 2.11 11.35 20.67
C ALA A 203 1.75 12.50 21.62
N LEU A 204 0.88 12.25 22.59
CA LEU A 204 0.45 13.26 23.56
C LEU A 204 1.66 13.78 24.35
N SER A 205 2.61 12.91 24.73
CA SER A 205 3.82 13.33 25.45
C SER A 205 4.80 14.15 24.60
N LEU A 206 4.63 14.19 23.27
CA LEU A 206 5.45 15.01 22.37
C LEU A 206 4.80 16.35 22.01
N GLN A 207 3.54 16.56 22.40
CA GLN A 207 2.75 17.75 22.05
C GLN A 207 2.36 18.61 23.28
N VAL A 208 2.76 18.18 24.48
CA VAL A 208 2.59 18.90 25.75
C VAL A 208 3.84 19.70 26.10
#